data_AF-A0A432H7L2-F1
#
_entry.id   AF-A0A432H7L2-F1
#
_cell.length_a   1.000
_cell.length_b   1.000
_cell.length_c   1.000
_cell.angle_alpha   90.00
_cell.angle_beta   90.00
_cell.angle_gamma   90.00
#
_symmetry.space_group_name_H-M   'P 1'
#
loop_
_entity.id
_entity.type
_entity.pdbx_description
1 polymer ?
#
loop_
_entity_poly.entity_id
_entity_poly.type
_entity_poly.pdbx_seq_one_letter_code
_entity_poly.pdbx_strand_id
1 'polypeptide(L)'
;LAKTSVTIEGVTAKVVAPASAKVKTKILVKWEGPGYNGDYISIARPDQAPGGYLAYAYVTDGNPLKVPTPADPGTYEVRYIMNKGNKLLAKTSITIIKP
;
A
#
# COMPACT_ATOMS: atom_id res chain seq x y z
N LEU A 1 -42.31 -4.86 0.34
CA LEU A 1 -41.12 -5.07 1.20
C LEU A 1 -39.96 -4.27 0.62
N ALA A 2 -39.62 -3.12 1.22
CA ALA A 2 -38.43 -2.35 0.84
C ALA A 2 -37.30 -2.73 1.80
N LYS A 3 -36.19 -3.25 1.28
CA LYS A 3 -34.97 -3.48 2.05
C LYS A 3 -34.20 -2.17 2.06
N THR A 4 -34.19 -1.48 3.20
CA THR A 4 -33.29 -0.34 3.41
C THR A 4 -31.88 -0.88 3.61
N SER A 5 -31.08 -0.87 2.55
CA SER A 5 -29.66 -1.19 2.65
C SER A 5 -28.97 -0.05 3.42
N VAL A 6 -28.61 -0.31 4.67
CA VAL A 6 -27.68 0.57 5.40
C VAL A 6 -26.31 0.40 4.75
N THR A 7 -25.90 1.39 3.95
CA THR A 7 -24.53 1.45 3.45
C THR A 7 -23.62 1.77 4.63
N ILE A 8 -22.92 0.76 5.14
CA ILE A 8 -21.81 0.97 6.07
C ILE A 8 -20.76 1.75 5.28
N GLU A 9 -20.54 3.03 5.60
CA GLU A 9 -19.39 3.76 5.09
C GLU A 9 -18.13 3.10 5.65
N GLY A 10 -17.59 2.14 4.89
CA GLY A 10 -16.39 1.41 5.26
C GLY A 10 -15.19 2.35 5.31
N VAL A 11 -14.24 2.05 6.20
CA VAL A 11 -12.94 2.75 6.22
C VAL A 11 -12.28 2.67 4.84
N THR A 12 -11.87 3.82 4.29
CA THR A 12 -11.23 3.94 2.97
C THR A 12 -9.80 4.46 3.08
N ALA A 13 -9.01 4.24 2.04
CA ALA A 13 -7.66 4.78 1.91
C ALA A 13 -7.34 5.09 0.43
N LYS A 14 -6.26 5.82 0.19
CA LYS A 14 -5.62 5.99 -1.13
C LYS A 14 -4.11 5.92 -0.99
N VAL A 15 -3.45 5.44 -2.04
CA VAL A 15 -1.98 5.44 -2.15
C VAL A 15 -1.59 5.93 -3.54
N VAL A 16 -0.58 6.80 -3.56
CA VAL A 16 0.00 7.34 -4.80
C VAL A 16 1.51 7.10 -4.76
N ALA A 17 1.98 6.37 -5.75
CA ALA A 17 3.39 6.03 -5.95
C ALA A 17 3.80 6.33 -7.40
N PRO A 18 5.10 6.46 -7.70
CA PRO A 18 5.60 6.52 -9.07
C PRO A 18 5.17 5.28 -9.87
N ALA A 19 4.97 5.44 -11.18
CA ALA A 19 4.64 4.32 -12.07
C ALA A 19 5.80 3.32 -12.19
N SER A 20 7.04 3.77 -12.01
CA SER A 20 8.23 2.91 -12.01
C SER A 20 9.31 3.40 -11.06
N ALA A 21 10.19 2.49 -10.65
CA ALA A 21 11.36 2.79 -9.83
C ALA A 21 12.49 1.77 -10.04
N LYS A 22 13.73 2.16 -9.71
CA LYS A 22 14.88 1.24 -9.78
C LYS A 22 14.86 0.27 -8.59
N VAL A 23 15.39 -0.92 -8.80
CA VAL A 23 15.66 -1.90 -7.73
C VAL A 23 16.50 -1.29 -6.59
N LYS A 24 16.28 -1.75 -5.35
CA LYS A 24 17.04 -1.34 -4.15
C LYS A 24 17.13 0.18 -3.91
N THR A 25 16.09 0.93 -4.28
CA THR A 25 15.97 2.37 -4.01
C THR A 25 14.86 2.64 -2.99
N LYS A 26 14.63 3.92 -2.66
CA LYS A 26 13.46 4.34 -1.88
C LYS A 26 12.56 5.21 -2.75
N ILE A 27 11.29 4.87 -2.81
CA ILE A 27 10.26 5.68 -3.47
C ILE A 27 9.52 6.54 -2.45
N LEU A 28 9.07 7.72 -2.88
CA LEU A 28 8.15 8.53 -2.09
C LEU A 28 6.72 8.08 -2.38
N VAL A 29 6.00 7.70 -1.33
CA VAL A 29 4.59 7.30 -1.41
C VAL A 29 3.75 8.28 -0.61
N LYS A 30 2.79 8.91 -1.29
CA LYS A 30 1.74 9.70 -0.64
C LYS A 30 0.57 8.78 -0.31
N TRP A 31 -0.12 9.06 0.79
CA TRP A 31 -1.27 8.28 1.20
C TRP A 31 -2.36 9.12 1.85
N GLU A 32 -3.58 8.60 1.81
CA GLU A 32 -4.73 9.06 2.58
C GLU A 32 -5.35 7.83 3.23
N GLY A 33 -5.92 7.96 4.42
CA GLY A 33 -6.52 6.82 5.10
C GLY A 33 -6.69 7.05 6.60
N PRO A 34 -7.10 6.02 7.34
CA PRO A 34 -7.35 6.12 8.78
C PRO A 34 -6.11 6.51 9.60
N GLY A 35 -4.92 6.12 9.15
CA GLY A 35 -3.67 6.45 9.83
C GLY A 35 -3.59 5.88 11.25
N TYR A 36 -4.25 4.74 11.50
CA TYR A 36 -4.26 4.15 12.82
C TYR A 36 -2.85 3.70 13.20
N ASN A 37 -2.61 3.63 14.51
CA ASN A 37 -1.33 3.15 15.00
C ASN A 37 -1.04 1.74 14.48
N GLY A 38 0.13 1.59 13.85
CA GLY A 38 0.57 0.35 13.22
C GLY A 38 0.14 0.16 11.76
N ASP A 39 -0.73 1.01 11.20
CA ASP A 39 -1.03 0.97 9.76
C ASP A 39 0.26 1.18 8.96
N TYR A 40 0.35 0.55 7.79
CA TYR A 40 1.59 0.55 7.02
C TYR A 40 1.34 0.56 5.52
N ILE A 41 2.32 1.11 4.80
CA ILE A 41 2.42 0.99 3.36
C ILE A 41 3.41 -0.10 3.04
N SER A 42 3.03 -1.05 2.20
CA SER A 42 3.89 -2.15 1.76
C SER A 42 4.08 -2.19 0.25
N ILE A 43 5.16 -2.86 -0.18
CA ILE A 43 5.32 -3.36 -1.55
C ILE A 43 5.18 -4.88 -1.50
N ALA A 44 4.34 -5.42 -2.38
CA ALA A 44 4.05 -6.84 -2.48
C ALA A 44 3.86 -7.25 -3.94
N ARG A 45 3.97 -8.55 -4.22
CA ARG A 45 3.55 -9.10 -5.52
C ARG A 45 2.02 -9.15 -5.58
N PRO A 46 1.40 -8.99 -6.77
CA PRO A 46 -0.06 -8.95 -6.91
C PRO A 46 -0.79 -10.19 -6.37
N ASP A 47 -0.15 -11.36 -6.40
CA ASP A 47 -0.65 -12.65 -5.95
C ASP A 47 -0.54 -12.90 -4.44
N GLN A 48 0.23 -12.05 -3.72
CA GLN A 48 0.33 -12.18 -2.27
C GLN A 48 -0.96 -11.78 -1.57
N ALA A 49 -1.28 -12.51 -0.49
CA ALA A 49 -2.38 -12.19 0.42
C ALA A 49 -2.32 -10.72 0.88
N PRO A 50 -3.45 -10.11 1.31
CA PRO A 50 -3.53 -8.69 1.68
C PRO A 50 -2.41 -8.21 2.60
N GLY A 51 -2.12 -8.94 3.68
CA GLY A 51 -1.05 -8.61 4.63
C GLY A 51 0.35 -9.07 4.22
N GLY A 52 0.51 -9.80 3.12
CA GLY A 52 1.82 -10.22 2.62
C GLY A 52 2.60 -9.06 2.00
N TYR A 53 3.91 -9.03 2.22
CA TYR A 53 4.79 -7.97 1.73
C TYR A 53 6.21 -8.47 1.50
N LEU A 54 6.96 -7.70 0.71
CA LEU A 54 8.41 -7.81 0.53
C LEU A 54 9.15 -6.68 1.25
N ALA A 55 8.50 -5.52 1.39
CA ALA A 55 9.00 -4.34 2.04
C ALA A 55 7.82 -3.54 2.60
N TYR A 56 8.04 -2.79 3.68
CA TYR A 56 7.03 -1.90 4.24
C TYR A 56 7.65 -0.72 4.98
N ALA A 57 6.83 0.28 5.27
CA ALA A 57 7.12 1.38 6.19
C ALA A 57 5.82 1.81 6.88
N TYR A 58 5.92 2.26 8.13
CA TYR A 58 4.75 2.65 8.90
C TYR A 58 4.24 4.01 8.43
N VAL A 59 2.92 4.19 8.42
CA VAL A 59 2.31 5.47 8.02
C VAL A 59 2.70 6.62 8.95
N THR A 60 3.11 6.30 10.18
CA THR A 60 3.66 7.24 11.17
C THR A 60 4.99 7.86 10.77
N ASP A 61 5.70 7.29 9.79
CA ASP A 61 7.00 7.80 9.32
C ASP A 61 6.87 9.06 8.45
N GLY A 62 5.64 9.43 8.06
CA GLY A 62 5.33 10.70 7.40
C GLY A 62 4.37 10.57 6.21
N ASN A 63 4.11 11.69 5.55
CA ASN A 63 3.32 11.74 4.32
C ASN A 63 3.80 12.90 3.42
N PRO A 64 4.50 12.64 2.31
CA PRO A 64 4.88 11.32 1.79
C PRO A 64 5.90 10.61 2.70
N LEU A 65 5.90 9.27 2.66
CA LEU A 65 6.91 8.44 3.32
C LEU A 65 7.80 7.69 2.32
N LYS A 66 8.96 7.24 2.79
CA LYS A 66 9.96 6.54 1.97
C LYS A 66 9.80 5.03 2.10
N VAL A 67 9.39 4.36 1.03
CA VAL A 67 9.25 2.89 1.00
C VAL A 67 10.40 2.28 0.19
N PRO A 68 11.11 1.25 0.70
CA PRO A 68 12.17 0.60 -0.05
C PRO A 68 11.61 -0.31 -1.16
N THR A 69 12.23 -0.30 -2.33
CA THR A 69 11.87 -1.18 -3.45
C THR A 69 12.58 -2.54 -3.37
N PRO A 70 11.96 -3.62 -3.88
CA PRO A 70 12.58 -4.94 -3.97
C PRO A 70 13.89 -4.96 -4.78
N ALA A 71 14.65 -6.05 -4.60
CA ALA A 71 15.89 -6.29 -5.34
C ALA A 71 15.67 -6.81 -6.76
N ASP A 72 14.52 -7.44 -7.01
CA ASP A 72 14.21 -8.06 -8.30
C ASP A 72 13.30 -7.15 -9.13
N PRO A 73 13.60 -6.96 -10.43
CA PRO A 73 12.71 -6.25 -11.34
C PRO A 73 11.40 -7.02 -11.54
N GLY A 74 10.33 -6.31 -11.87
CA GLY A 74 9.01 -6.90 -12.10
C GLY A 74 7.86 -5.95 -11.76
N THR A 75 6.64 -6.45 -11.88
CA THR A 75 5.43 -5.73 -11.50
C THR A 75 5.06 -6.03 -10.06
N TYR A 76 4.84 -4.97 -9.28
CA TYR A 76 4.47 -5.04 -7.88
C TYR A 76 3.28 -4.11 -7.60
N GLU A 77 2.76 -4.21 -6.38
CA GLU A 77 1.74 -3.31 -5.86
C GLU A 77 2.28 -2.57 -4.64
N VAL A 78 2.05 -1.26 -4.60
CA VAL A 78 2.15 -0.46 -3.37
C VAL A 78 0.78 -0.50 -2.70
N ARG A 79 0.72 -0.92 -1.43
CA ARG A 79 -0.51 -1.26 -0.72
C ARG A 79 -0.63 -0.48 0.59
N TYR A 80 -1.80 0.08 0.89
CA TYR A 80 -2.15 0.56 2.23
C TYR A 80 -2.81 -0.58 3.00
N ILE A 81 -2.17 -1.00 4.09
CA ILE A 81 -2.70 -2.04 4.96
C ILE A 81 -3.11 -1.43 6.30
N MET A 82 -4.39 -1.57 6.62
CA MET A 82 -4.87 -1.33 7.96
C MET A 82 -4.43 -2.50 8.85
N ASN A 83 -3.65 -2.19 9.88
CA ASN A 83 -3.03 -3.18 10.75
C ASN A 83 -4.07 -4.08 11.43
N LYS A 84 -5.20 -3.49 11.84
CA LYS A 84 -6.32 -4.25 12.41
C LYS A 84 -6.89 -5.21 11.37
N GLY A 85 -6.53 -6.49 11.49
CA GLY A 85 -6.99 -7.56 10.61
C GLY A 85 -6.26 -7.64 9.27
N ASN A 86 -5.10 -6.97 9.11
CA ASN A 86 -4.30 -6.99 7.87
C ASN A 86 -5.12 -6.67 6.61
N LYS A 87 -5.99 -5.66 6.73
CA LYS A 87 -6.96 -5.35 5.67
C LYS A 87 -6.32 -4.43 4.64
N LEU A 88 -6.28 -4.88 3.39
CA LEU A 88 -5.93 -4.05 2.25
C LEU A 88 -7.04 -3.02 2.00
N LEU A 89 -6.73 -1.72 2.17
CA LEU A 89 -7.69 -0.64 1.93
C LEU A 89 -7.49 0.05 0.58
N ALA A 90 -6.26 0.12 0.09
CA ALA A 90 -5.93 0.71 -1.19
C ALA A 90 -4.68 0.07 -1.78
N LYS A 91 -4.57 0.08 -3.12
CA LYS A 91 -3.36 -0.32 -3.82
C LYS A 91 -3.19 0.44 -5.13
N THR A 92 -1.94 0.55 -5.57
CA THR A 92 -1.57 1.03 -6.91
C THR A 92 -0.41 0.19 -7.46
N SER A 93 -0.34 0.04 -8.79
CA SER A 93 0.73 -0.73 -9.43
C SER A 93 2.03 0.09 -9.52
N ILE A 94 3.16 -0.62 -9.49
CA ILE A 94 4.48 -0.06 -9.77
C ILE A 94 5.34 -1.09 -10.50
N THR A 95 6.09 -0.62 -11.50
CA THR A 95 7.07 -1.45 -12.21
C THR A 95 8.47 -1.18 -11.68
N ILE A 96 9.13 -2.21 -11.14
CA ILE A 96 10.51 -2.13 -10.70
C ILE A 96 11.43 -2.54 -11.85
N ILE A 97 12.39 -1.67 -12.18
CA ILE A 97 13.31 -1.83 -13.31
C ILE A 97 14.75 -1.98 -12.84
N LYS A 98 15.57 -2.64 -13.67
CA LYS A 98 17.03 -2.61 -13.51
C LYS A 98 17.56 -1.19 -13.77
N PRO A 99 18.71 -0.83 -13.17
CA PRO A 99 19.28 0.50 -13.30
C PRO A 99 19.66 0.89 -14.72
#